data_AF-A0A1F6VNL6-F1
#
_entry.id   AF-A0A1F6VNL6-F1
#
_cell.length_a   1.000
_cell.length_b   1.000
_cell.length_c   1.000
_cell.angle_alpha   90.00
_cell.angle_beta   90.00
_cell.angle_gamma   90.00
#
_symmetry.space_group_name_H-M   'P 1'
#
loop_
_entity.id
_entity.type
_entity.pdbx_description
1 polymer ?
#
loop_
_entity_poly.entity_id
_entity_poly.type
_entity_poly.pdbx_seq_one_letter_code
_entity_poly.pdbx_strand_id
1 'polypeptide(L)'
;MKNYKILLIIFLVIVVAGIIFFYSTQNNTPSPNLPQTNQTNTTPTTPKKAENSVTSNNETIKVLPGQSNIVLADGESRILFGNSGSEMSVPDVVFGKNYSLNDIHKINYLPIRKELSFYSKGYLITLKNLGCNKETRFTDVPEIWVTDCSVNVSSKKAEAPALQIKSVVKEIGTNSLFKSAISNEPLVYVTAPRLSLMSWTTGQLKGKIGLESGSMTSYSTDTSWDMSFVTAYGIDTIRYSAEEIFNKQGKKINIGPLQVDSEITSFNCRVIYKGTDGGETQQCDDIVVKLTLAGGNGVIKLVNYSE
;
A
#
# COMPACT_ATOMS: atom_id res chain seq x y z
N MET A 1 48.22 -9.74 -46.48
CA MET A 1 46.82 -10.11 -46.15
C MET A 1 46.61 -11.53 -45.59
N LYS A 2 47.63 -12.39 -45.42
CA LYS A 2 47.43 -13.75 -44.84
C LYS A 2 47.49 -13.82 -43.30
N ASN A 3 48.11 -12.83 -42.63
CA ASN A 3 48.32 -12.88 -41.18
C ASN A 3 47.16 -12.33 -40.33
N TYR A 4 46.25 -11.54 -40.92
CA TYR A 4 45.11 -10.97 -40.16
C TYR A 4 44.08 -12.04 -39.77
N LYS A 5 43.90 -13.08 -40.59
CA LYS A 5 42.98 -14.18 -40.31
C LYS A 5 43.44 -15.01 -39.11
N ILE A 6 44.75 -15.19 -38.96
CA ILE A 6 45.34 -15.90 -37.81
C ILE A 6 45.16 -15.09 -36.52
N LEU A 7 45.41 -13.78 -36.57
CA LEU A 7 45.17 -12.87 -35.44
C LEU A 7 43.70 -12.85 -35.00
N LEU A 8 42.77 -12.87 -35.95
CA LEU A 8 41.34 -12.85 -35.66
C LEU A 8 40.86 -14.17 -35.02
N ILE A 9 41.43 -15.31 -35.42
CA ILE A 9 41.16 -16.61 -34.80
C ILE A 9 41.71 -16.65 -33.37
N ILE A 10 42.93 -16.18 -33.15
CA ILE A 10 43.54 -16.13 -31.80
C ILE A 10 42.70 -15.24 -30.87
N PHE A 11 42.24 -14.08 -31.36
CA PHE A 11 41.40 -13.18 -30.58
C PHE A 11 40.06 -13.84 -30.19
N LEU A 12 39.42 -14.56 -31.12
CA LEU A 12 38.16 -15.28 -30.85
C LEU A 12 38.34 -16.39 -29.81
N VAL A 13 39.46 -17.12 -29.84
CA VAL A 13 39.77 -18.16 -28.84
C VAL A 13 39.98 -17.55 -27.45
N ILE A 14 40.64 -16.39 -27.36
CA ILE A 14 40.85 -15.68 -26.08
C ILE A 14 39.52 -15.20 -25.49
N VAL A 15 38.61 -14.65 -26.32
CA VAL A 15 37.30 -14.18 -25.86
C VAL A 15 36.45 -15.34 -25.35
N VAL A 16 36.40 -16.46 -26.07
CA VAL A 16 35.64 -17.65 -25.64
C VAL A 16 36.23 -18.25 -24.35
N ALA A 17 37.55 -18.34 -24.24
CA ALA A 17 38.21 -18.81 -23.02
C ALA A 17 37.95 -17.90 -21.82
N GLY A 18 37.93 -16.56 -22.02
CA GLY A 18 37.61 -15.59 -20.99
C GLY A 18 36.16 -15.71 -20.48
N ILE A 19 35.21 -15.93 -21.39
CA ILE A 19 33.80 -16.15 -21.02
C ILE A 19 33.63 -17.45 -20.22
N ILE A 20 34.28 -18.54 -20.65
CA ILE A 20 34.22 -19.83 -19.92
C ILE A 20 34.84 -19.70 -18.52
N PHE A 21 35.99 -19.02 -18.40
CA PHE A 21 36.64 -18.81 -17.10
C PHE A 21 35.79 -17.95 -16.16
N PHE A 22 35.17 -16.89 -16.68
CA PHE A 22 34.29 -16.02 -15.89
C PHE A 22 33.08 -16.78 -15.33
N TYR A 23 32.42 -17.60 -16.16
CA TYR A 23 31.32 -18.45 -15.72
C TYR A 23 31.75 -19.57 -14.76
N SER A 24 32.96 -20.13 -14.91
CA SER A 24 33.46 -21.15 -13.96
C SER A 24 33.83 -20.56 -12.60
N THR A 25 34.24 -19.29 -12.55
CA THR A 25 34.57 -18.61 -11.29
C THR A 25 33.35 -18.16 -10.49
N GLN A 26 32.23 -17.79 -11.13
CA GLN A 26 31.01 -17.45 -10.39
C GLN A 26 30.30 -18.67 -9.79
N ASN A 27 30.42 -19.85 -10.40
CA ASN A 27 29.74 -21.07 -9.93
C ASN A 27 30.52 -21.90 -8.91
N ASN A 28 31.76 -21.53 -8.57
CA ASN A 28 32.64 -22.33 -7.71
C ASN A 28 33.14 -21.61 -6.46
N THR A 29 32.47 -20.57 -5.96
CA THR A 29 32.80 -20.02 -4.64
C THR A 29 32.35 -21.01 -3.56
N PRO A 30 33.25 -21.75 -2.88
CA PRO A 30 32.88 -22.60 -1.76
C PRO A 30 32.65 -21.69 -0.56
N SER A 31 31.53 -21.86 0.13
CA SER A 31 31.30 -21.23 1.42
C SER A 31 32.45 -21.60 2.37
N PRO A 32 33.08 -20.66 3.08
CA PRO A 32 34.14 -20.99 4.03
C PRO A 32 33.55 -21.80 5.20
N ASN A 33 33.94 -23.07 5.28
CA ASN A 33 33.67 -23.92 6.44
C ASN A 33 34.39 -23.35 7.66
N LEU A 34 33.63 -22.83 8.62
CA LEU A 34 34.10 -22.64 10.00
C LEU A 34 34.30 -24.02 10.67
N PRO A 35 35.28 -24.14 11.58
CA PRO A 35 35.61 -25.41 12.23
C PRO A 35 34.43 -25.98 13.03
N GLN A 36 34.03 -27.21 12.70
CA GLN A 36 33.12 -28.03 13.48
C GLN A 36 33.76 -28.35 14.83
N THR A 37 33.31 -27.67 15.88
CA THR A 37 33.42 -28.18 17.25
C THR A 37 32.20 -29.08 17.47
N ASN A 38 32.44 -30.33 17.84
CA ASN A 38 31.40 -31.28 18.23
C ASN A 38 30.52 -30.69 19.34
N GLN A 39 29.33 -30.22 18.97
CA GLN A 39 28.24 -29.96 19.90
C GLN A 39 27.07 -30.86 19.53
N THR A 40 26.82 -31.78 20.45
CA THR A 40 25.60 -32.55 20.66
C THR A 40 24.36 -31.81 20.17
N ASN A 41 23.49 -32.53 19.45
CA ASN A 41 22.16 -32.07 19.04
C ASN A 41 21.39 -31.42 20.20
N THR A 42 21.45 -30.10 20.28
CA THR A 42 20.47 -29.24 20.92
C THR A 42 20.09 -28.21 19.87
N THR A 43 18.90 -28.41 19.30
CA THR A 43 18.20 -27.45 18.44
C THR A 43 18.36 -26.05 19.03
N PRO A 44 18.95 -25.07 18.30
CA PRO A 44 18.86 -23.69 18.71
C PRO A 44 17.42 -23.28 18.44
N THR A 45 16.61 -23.33 19.48
CA THR A 45 15.36 -22.60 19.56
C THR A 45 15.74 -21.14 19.36
N THR A 46 15.57 -20.62 18.14
CA THR A 46 15.48 -19.17 17.92
C THR A 46 14.54 -18.66 19.01
N PRO A 47 14.93 -17.68 19.86
CA PRO A 47 14.04 -17.19 20.88
C PRO A 47 12.81 -16.68 20.14
N LYS A 48 11.71 -17.41 20.31
CA LYS A 48 10.38 -17.01 19.86
C LYS A 48 10.15 -15.67 20.54
N LYS A 49 10.39 -14.58 19.82
CA LYS A 49 10.19 -13.22 20.31
C LYS A 49 8.80 -13.22 20.93
N ALA A 50 8.72 -13.05 22.25
CA ALA A 50 7.49 -13.22 22.98
C ALA A 50 6.43 -12.36 22.29
N GLU A 51 5.41 -12.99 21.72
CA GLU A 51 4.25 -12.26 21.21
C GLU A 51 3.60 -11.64 22.44
N ASN A 52 3.76 -10.34 22.61
CA ASN A 52 3.05 -9.61 23.64
C ASN A 52 1.57 -9.62 23.25
N SER A 53 0.77 -10.41 23.96
CA SER A 53 -0.68 -10.48 23.75
C SER A 53 -1.37 -9.52 24.71
N VAL A 54 -2.26 -8.67 24.20
CA VAL A 54 -3.11 -7.82 25.03
C VAL A 54 -4.31 -8.65 25.48
N THR A 55 -4.35 -9.00 26.77
CA THR A 55 -5.43 -9.82 27.36
C THR A 55 -6.41 -8.99 28.21
N SER A 56 -6.12 -7.70 28.44
CA SER A 56 -6.93 -6.80 29.28
C SER A 56 -8.00 -6.04 28.48
N ASN A 57 -9.10 -5.67 29.14
CA ASN A 57 -10.20 -4.87 28.57
C ASN A 57 -9.78 -3.42 28.24
N ASN A 58 -8.69 -2.93 28.83
CA ASN A 58 -8.12 -1.61 28.56
C ASN A 58 -6.64 -1.61 28.98
N GLU A 59 -5.73 -1.36 28.04
CA GLU A 59 -4.29 -1.35 28.27
C GLU A 59 -3.61 -0.33 27.36
N THR A 60 -2.69 0.47 27.90
CA THR A 60 -1.84 1.33 27.08
C THR A 60 -0.53 0.61 26.80
N ILE A 61 -0.27 0.38 25.51
CA ILE A 61 0.94 -0.27 25.00
C ILE A 61 1.86 0.77 24.37
N LYS A 62 3.17 0.56 24.51
CA LYS A 62 4.17 1.28 23.73
C LYS A 62 4.54 0.48 22.49
N VAL A 63 4.44 1.13 21.34
CA VAL A 63 4.70 0.53 20.03
C VAL A 63 5.94 1.19 19.43
N LEU A 64 6.99 0.39 19.28
CA LEU A 64 8.29 0.72 18.70
C LEU A 64 8.38 0.29 17.22
N PRO A 65 8.89 1.16 16.32
CA PRO A 65 9.19 0.83 14.92
C PRO A 65 10.06 -0.42 14.78
N GLY A 66 9.69 -1.31 13.85
CA GLY A 66 10.43 -2.54 13.51
C GLY A 66 10.50 -3.60 14.61
N GLN A 67 9.98 -3.33 15.81
CA GLN A 67 10.05 -4.27 16.93
C GLN A 67 8.70 -4.79 17.38
N SER A 68 7.63 -4.03 17.19
CA SER A 68 6.34 -4.34 17.79
C SER A 68 5.53 -5.31 16.95
N ASN A 69 5.11 -6.41 17.56
CA ASN A 69 4.12 -7.34 17.04
C ASN A 69 3.22 -7.78 18.18
N ILE A 70 2.14 -7.01 18.38
CA ILE A 70 1.25 -7.16 19.53
C ILE A 70 -0.04 -7.80 19.04
N VAL A 71 -0.36 -8.98 19.55
CA VAL A 71 -1.60 -9.69 19.19
C VAL A 71 -2.75 -9.16 20.04
N LEU A 72 -3.85 -8.80 19.38
CA LEU A 72 -5.05 -8.25 20.01
C LEU A 72 -5.94 -9.36 20.59
N ALA A 73 -6.96 -8.97 21.34
CA ALA A 73 -7.84 -9.88 22.07
C ALA A 73 -8.61 -10.89 21.19
N ASP A 74 -8.72 -10.62 19.88
CA ASP A 74 -9.31 -11.53 18.90
C ASP A 74 -8.38 -12.70 18.49
N GLY A 75 -7.11 -12.65 18.90
CA GLY A 75 -6.09 -13.66 18.61
C GLY A 75 -5.61 -13.67 17.15
N GLU A 76 -6.02 -12.69 16.33
CA GLU A 76 -5.65 -12.62 14.91
C GLU A 76 -5.12 -11.27 14.50
N SER A 77 -5.79 -10.20 14.91
CA SER A 77 -5.40 -8.84 14.55
C SER A 77 -4.14 -8.46 15.33
N ARG A 78 -3.24 -7.73 14.67
CA ARG A 78 -1.94 -7.38 15.22
C ARG A 78 -1.72 -5.89 15.12
N ILE A 79 -1.11 -5.28 16.14
CA ILE A 79 -0.52 -3.95 16.01
C ILE A 79 0.94 -4.13 15.62
N LEU A 80 1.29 -3.54 14.47
CA LEU A 80 2.64 -3.48 13.94
C LEU A 80 3.08 -2.03 13.84
N PHE A 81 4.38 -1.83 13.73
CA PHE A 81 4.95 -0.54 13.36
C PHE A 81 6.05 -0.84 12.36
N GLY A 82 5.92 -0.33 11.13
CA GLY A 82 6.90 -0.48 10.06
C GLY A 82 8.33 -0.10 10.46
N ASN A 83 9.31 -0.49 9.63
CA ASN A 83 10.73 -0.43 10.00
C ASN A 83 11.36 0.97 9.96
N SER A 84 10.70 1.97 9.36
CA SER A 84 11.36 3.23 8.99
C SER A 84 11.02 4.46 9.83
N GLY A 85 10.09 4.38 10.79
CA GLY A 85 9.87 5.42 11.82
C GLY A 85 9.94 6.87 11.33
N SER A 86 9.50 7.20 10.12
CA SER A 86 9.57 8.56 9.57
C SER A 86 8.75 9.55 10.39
N GLU A 87 8.92 10.86 10.18
CA GLU A 87 8.21 11.91 10.92
C GLU A 87 6.67 11.74 10.95
N MET A 88 6.11 11.15 9.89
CA MET A 88 4.68 10.92 9.71
C MET A 88 4.23 9.50 10.05
N SER A 89 5.15 8.66 10.55
CA SER A 89 4.86 7.26 10.85
C SER A 89 3.98 7.12 12.08
N VAL A 90 3.05 6.18 12.01
CA VAL A 90 2.18 5.76 13.10
C VAL A 90 2.09 4.23 13.11
N PRO A 91 1.69 3.61 14.23
CA PRO A 91 1.42 2.18 14.27
C PRO A 91 0.28 1.81 13.32
N ASP A 92 0.33 0.62 12.76
CA ASP A 92 -0.72 0.04 11.93
C ASP A 92 -1.41 -1.12 12.66
N VAL A 93 -2.72 -1.27 12.51
CA VAL A 93 -3.38 -2.56 12.71
C VAL A 93 -3.24 -3.37 11.44
N VAL A 94 -2.89 -4.64 11.56
CA VAL A 94 -2.92 -5.62 10.48
C VAL A 94 -4.01 -6.65 10.78
N PHE A 95 -4.95 -6.76 9.86
CA PHE A 95 -6.03 -7.75 9.87
C PHE A 95 -5.52 -9.05 9.26
N GLY A 96 -5.23 -10.05 10.12
CA GLY A 96 -4.79 -11.39 9.72
C GLY A 96 -3.30 -11.68 9.90
N LYS A 97 -2.84 -12.79 9.33
CA LYS A 97 -1.51 -13.38 9.64
C LYS A 97 -0.32 -12.75 8.91
N ASN A 98 -0.53 -12.13 7.75
CA ASN A 98 0.55 -11.66 6.88
C ASN A 98 0.46 -10.15 6.70
N TYR A 99 1.54 -9.42 6.99
CA TYR A 99 1.72 -8.03 6.56
C TYR A 99 2.41 -8.04 5.20
N SER A 100 1.66 -7.82 4.12
CA SER A 100 2.23 -7.79 2.76
C SER A 100 2.35 -6.35 2.27
N LEU A 101 3.54 -5.75 2.44
CA LEU A 101 3.86 -4.47 1.80
C LEU A 101 3.98 -4.60 0.27
N ASN A 102 4.19 -5.82 -0.23
CA ASN A 102 4.46 -6.08 -1.65
C ASN A 102 3.20 -6.34 -2.47
N ASP A 103 2.05 -6.55 -1.81
CA ASP A 103 0.78 -6.77 -2.48
C ASP A 103 -0.16 -5.61 -2.17
N ILE A 104 -0.04 -4.56 -2.97
CA ILE A 104 -0.89 -3.38 -2.95
C ILE A 104 -2.37 -3.68 -3.21
N HIS A 105 -2.70 -4.89 -3.68
CA HIS A 105 -4.07 -5.37 -3.85
C HIS A 105 -4.61 -6.09 -2.60
N LYS A 106 -3.79 -6.26 -1.56
CA LYS A 106 -4.18 -6.84 -0.28
C LYS A 106 -3.77 -5.92 0.86
N ILE A 107 -4.31 -4.70 0.84
CA ILE A 107 -4.18 -3.75 1.96
C ILE A 107 -4.98 -4.31 3.13
N ASN A 108 -4.32 -5.08 3.98
CA ASN A 108 -4.91 -5.61 5.19
C ASN A 108 -4.44 -4.84 6.42
N TYR A 109 -4.02 -3.58 6.26
CA TYR A 109 -3.56 -2.76 7.36
C TYR A 109 -4.22 -1.38 7.39
N LEU A 110 -4.36 -0.81 8.60
CA LEU A 110 -4.86 0.56 8.83
C LEU A 110 -3.97 1.31 9.82
N PRO A 111 -3.51 2.52 9.48
CA PRO A 111 -2.73 3.34 10.39
C PRO A 111 -3.60 3.87 11.54
N ILE A 112 -3.11 3.75 12.77
CA ILE A 112 -3.77 4.24 13.99
C ILE A 112 -3.35 5.69 14.21
N ARG A 113 -3.90 6.62 13.42
CA ARG A 113 -3.54 8.05 13.53
C ARG A 113 -4.17 8.72 14.75
N LYS A 114 -5.48 8.53 14.95
CA LYS A 114 -6.20 9.05 16.12
C LYS A 114 -6.99 7.96 16.83
N GLU A 115 -8.00 7.40 16.18
CA GLU A 115 -8.84 6.35 16.77
C GLU A 115 -9.35 5.39 15.69
N LEU A 116 -9.25 4.08 15.96
CA LEU A 116 -9.73 3.00 15.12
C LEU A 116 -10.53 2.03 15.99
N SER A 117 -11.80 1.79 15.66
CA SER A 117 -12.64 0.81 16.36
C SER A 117 -13.19 -0.22 15.38
N PHE A 118 -12.98 -1.50 15.67
CA PHE A 118 -13.32 -2.59 14.77
C PHE A 118 -13.82 -3.82 15.56
N TYR A 119 -14.72 -4.57 14.95
CA TYR A 119 -15.23 -5.82 15.48
C TYR A 119 -14.50 -7.01 14.84
N SER A 120 -14.03 -7.93 15.67
CA SER A 120 -13.39 -9.16 15.24
C SER A 120 -13.64 -10.28 16.24
N LYS A 121 -14.11 -11.43 15.75
CA LYS A 121 -14.26 -12.68 16.53
C LYS A 121 -14.93 -12.54 17.91
N GLY A 122 -16.02 -11.78 18.01
CA GLY A 122 -16.73 -11.60 19.28
C GLY A 122 -16.21 -10.46 20.15
N TYR A 123 -15.27 -9.66 19.65
CA TYR A 123 -14.71 -8.51 20.35
C TYR A 123 -14.89 -7.23 19.55
N LEU A 124 -15.36 -6.17 20.21
CA LEU A 124 -15.16 -4.81 19.76
C LEU A 124 -13.84 -4.31 20.34
N ILE A 125 -12.90 -4.00 19.44
CA ILE A 125 -11.57 -3.51 19.77
C ILE A 125 -11.48 -2.04 19.35
N THR A 126 -11.15 -1.18 20.30
CA THR A 126 -10.92 0.25 20.09
C THR A 126 -9.47 0.58 20.38
N LEU A 127 -8.81 1.21 19.42
CA LEU A 127 -7.42 1.60 19.45
C LEU A 127 -7.34 3.11 19.35
N LYS A 128 -6.71 3.75 20.33
CA LYS A 128 -6.54 5.20 20.36
C LYS A 128 -5.08 5.55 20.45
N ASN A 129 -4.57 6.29 19.48
CA ASN A 129 -3.21 6.83 19.54
C ASN A 129 -3.20 8.00 20.51
N LEU A 130 -2.40 7.88 21.56
CA LEU A 130 -2.25 8.92 22.59
C LEU A 130 -1.12 9.90 22.27
N GLY A 131 -0.31 9.60 21.25
CA GLY A 131 0.82 10.43 20.84
C GLY A 131 2.05 9.58 20.52
N CYS A 132 2.94 10.18 19.72
CA CYS A 132 4.21 9.58 19.31
C CYS A 132 5.36 10.48 19.75
N ASN A 133 6.39 9.87 20.33
CA ASN A 133 7.65 10.52 20.61
C ASN A 133 8.48 10.59 19.33
N LYS A 134 9.21 11.68 19.19
CA LYS A 134 10.05 11.96 18.04
C LYS A 134 11.44 12.33 18.52
N GLU A 135 12.45 11.90 17.77
CA GLU A 135 13.83 12.30 17.96
C GLU A 135 14.42 12.81 16.65
N THR A 136 15.34 13.75 16.74
CA THR A 136 16.13 14.17 15.58
C THR A 136 17.35 13.27 15.48
N ARG A 137 17.48 12.56 14.36
CA ARG A 137 18.68 11.79 14.01
C ARG A 137 19.47 12.54 12.96
N PHE A 138 20.79 12.46 13.08
CA PHE A 138 21.71 12.98 12.07
C PHE A 138 22.30 11.81 11.31
N THR A 139 21.84 11.63 10.07
CA THR A 139 22.48 10.79 9.06
C THR A 139 23.44 11.67 8.25
N ASP A 140 22.91 12.39 7.26
CA ASP A 140 23.61 13.42 6.46
C ASP A 140 22.94 14.80 6.56
N VAL A 141 21.64 14.81 6.86
CA VAL A 141 20.82 15.98 7.20
C VAL A 141 20.03 15.67 8.47
N PRO A 142 19.60 16.68 9.25
CA PRO A 142 18.73 16.44 10.39
C PRO A 142 17.39 15.85 9.92
N GLU A 143 17.09 14.64 10.36
CA GLU A 143 15.84 13.94 10.07
C GLU A 143 15.05 13.73 11.36
N ILE A 144 13.73 13.92 11.32
CA ILE A 144 12.84 13.64 12.45
C ILE A 144 12.31 12.22 12.32
N TRP A 145 12.58 11.41 13.34
CA TRP A 145 12.17 10.01 13.41
C TRP A 145 11.25 9.80 14.60
N VAL A 146 10.13 9.11 14.38
CA VAL A 146 9.26 8.61 15.43
C VAL A 146 9.95 7.42 16.12
N THR A 147 10.13 7.51 17.44
CA THR A 147 10.81 6.49 18.24
C THR A 147 9.85 5.48 18.83
N ASP A 148 8.70 5.94 19.31
CA ASP A 148 7.65 5.12 19.89
C ASP A 148 6.32 5.87 19.86
N CYS A 149 5.21 5.12 19.82
CA CYS A 149 3.88 5.65 20.02
C CYS A 149 3.18 4.93 21.17
N SER A 150 2.40 5.68 21.94
CA SER A 150 1.55 5.11 22.99
C SER A 150 0.15 4.89 22.44
N VAL A 151 -0.28 3.64 22.39
CA VAL A 151 -1.62 3.27 21.90
C VAL A 151 -2.43 2.71 23.06
N ASN A 152 -3.60 3.29 23.32
CA ASN A 152 -4.56 2.68 24.22
C ASN A 152 -5.39 1.65 23.47
N VAL A 153 -5.40 0.43 23.97
CA VAL A 153 -6.15 -0.71 23.44
C VAL A 153 -7.27 -1.02 24.41
N SER A 154 -8.52 -0.80 23.99
CA SER A 154 -9.69 -1.30 24.72
C SER A 154 -10.31 -2.45 23.95
N SER A 155 -10.59 -3.54 24.65
CA SER A 155 -11.24 -4.72 24.07
C SER A 155 -12.44 -5.10 24.91
N LYS A 156 -13.61 -5.26 24.28
CA LYS A 156 -14.83 -5.67 24.96
C LYS A 156 -15.50 -6.79 24.17
N LYS A 157 -15.94 -7.85 24.84
CA LYS A 157 -16.81 -8.86 24.22
C LYS A 157 -18.11 -8.20 23.78
N ALA A 158 -18.46 -8.35 22.51
CA ALA A 158 -19.65 -7.77 21.90
C ALA A 158 -20.21 -8.74 20.86
N GLU A 159 -21.48 -8.57 20.53
CA GLU A 159 -22.06 -9.21 19.35
C GLU A 159 -21.68 -8.43 18.09
N ALA A 160 -21.66 -9.14 16.97
CA ALA A 160 -21.43 -8.55 15.67
C ALA A 160 -22.46 -7.44 15.41
N PRO A 161 -22.04 -6.19 15.18
CA PRO A 161 -22.99 -5.18 14.77
C PRO A 161 -23.44 -5.52 13.33
N ALA A 162 -24.75 -5.51 13.11
CA ALA A 162 -25.35 -5.73 11.80
C ALA A 162 -25.66 -4.37 11.18
N LEU A 163 -25.18 -4.14 9.96
CA LEU A 163 -25.59 -2.98 9.17
C LEU A 163 -26.37 -3.42 7.94
N GLN A 164 -27.26 -2.55 7.48
CA GLN A 164 -27.87 -2.65 6.16
C GLN A 164 -27.54 -1.37 5.38
N ILE A 165 -26.64 -1.48 4.40
CA ILE A 165 -26.42 -0.37 3.47
C ILE A 165 -27.54 -0.43 2.44
N LYS A 166 -28.51 0.50 2.55
CA LYS A 166 -29.40 0.82 1.43
C LYS A 166 -28.57 1.51 0.35
N SER A 167 -28.87 1.24 -0.92
CA SER A 167 -28.07 1.74 -2.04
C SER A 167 -27.75 3.23 -1.91
N VAL A 168 -26.46 3.59 -1.95
CA VAL A 168 -26.00 4.98 -1.88
C VAL A 168 -25.28 5.35 -3.17
N VAL A 169 -25.59 6.52 -3.73
CA VAL A 169 -24.91 7.07 -4.90
C VAL A 169 -24.25 8.39 -4.51
N LYS A 170 -22.98 8.57 -4.86
CA LYS A 170 -22.21 9.78 -4.56
C LYS A 170 -21.24 10.12 -5.67
N GLU A 171 -21.13 11.40 -6.01
CA GLU A 171 -20.10 11.91 -6.91
C GLU A 171 -18.95 12.54 -6.12
N ILE A 172 -17.73 12.31 -6.59
CA ILE A 172 -16.48 12.70 -5.95
C ILE A 172 -15.54 13.31 -7.00
N GLY A 173 -14.96 14.47 -6.70
CA GLY A 173 -13.91 15.10 -7.51
C GLY A 173 -12.50 14.83 -6.98
N THR A 174 -11.51 14.75 -7.87
CA THR A 174 -10.10 14.37 -7.55
C THR A 174 -9.11 15.54 -7.54
N ASN A 175 -9.59 16.78 -7.42
CA ASN A 175 -8.78 18.00 -7.55
C ASN A 175 -7.75 18.20 -6.42
N SER A 176 -7.82 17.38 -5.37
CA SER A 176 -6.95 17.35 -4.20
C SER A 176 -6.88 15.92 -3.65
N LEU A 177 -6.00 15.66 -2.67
CA LEU A 177 -6.03 14.42 -1.90
C LEU A 177 -7.41 14.31 -1.25
N PHE A 178 -8.26 13.46 -1.83
CA PHE A 178 -9.65 13.36 -1.45
C PHE A 178 -9.81 12.27 -0.38
N LYS A 179 -10.43 12.64 0.74
CA LYS A 179 -10.93 11.73 1.76
C LYS A 179 -12.36 12.13 2.11
N SER A 180 -13.31 11.22 1.95
CA SER A 180 -14.70 11.50 2.34
C SER A 180 -15.43 10.27 2.80
N ALA A 181 -16.34 10.48 3.75
CA ALA A 181 -17.36 9.53 4.13
C ALA A 181 -18.51 9.62 3.11
N ILE A 182 -18.82 8.49 2.47
CA ILE A 182 -19.82 8.45 1.39
C ILE A 182 -21.25 8.27 1.93
N SER A 183 -21.39 7.91 3.21
CA SER A 183 -22.67 7.69 3.88
C SER A 183 -22.74 8.47 5.20
N ASN A 184 -23.97 8.83 5.61
CA ASN A 184 -24.28 9.35 6.94
C ASN A 184 -24.03 8.30 8.04
N GLU A 185 -23.74 7.06 7.65
CA GLU A 185 -23.16 6.03 8.51
C GLU A 185 -21.66 5.91 8.17
N PRO A 186 -20.76 5.92 9.17
CA PRO A 186 -19.30 6.16 9.05
C PRO A 186 -18.51 5.04 8.34
N LEU A 187 -19.12 4.28 7.44
CA LEU A 187 -18.71 2.91 7.13
C LEU A 187 -18.15 2.73 5.72
N VAL A 188 -17.98 3.80 4.97
CA VAL A 188 -17.23 3.80 3.70
C VAL A 188 -16.43 5.11 3.61
N TYR A 189 -15.14 5.03 3.87
CA TYR A 189 -14.18 6.08 3.55
C TYR A 189 -13.54 5.77 2.22
N VAL A 190 -13.52 6.75 1.33
CA VAL A 190 -12.80 6.64 0.06
C VAL A 190 -11.63 7.59 0.08
N THR A 191 -10.46 7.04 -0.23
CA THR A 191 -9.22 7.79 -0.40
C THR A 191 -8.79 7.69 -1.86
N ALA A 192 -8.60 8.84 -2.50
CA ALA A 192 -8.10 8.90 -3.86
C ALA A 192 -7.05 10.02 -3.99
N PRO A 193 -5.86 9.74 -4.54
CA PRO A 193 -4.84 10.76 -4.75
C PRO A 193 -5.25 11.69 -5.89
N ARG A 194 -4.71 12.92 -5.84
CA ARG A 194 -4.84 13.88 -6.94
C ARG A 194 -4.09 13.36 -8.16
N LEU A 195 -4.68 13.51 -9.33
CA LEU A 195 -4.02 13.19 -10.59
C LEU A 195 -4.46 14.17 -11.69
N SER A 196 -3.65 14.27 -12.72
CA SER A 196 -4.01 14.91 -13.99
C SER A 196 -3.77 13.93 -15.13
N LEU A 197 -4.68 13.87 -16.10
CA LEU A 197 -4.51 13.07 -17.32
C LEU A 197 -3.80 13.91 -18.36
N MET A 198 -2.80 13.34 -19.02
CA MET A 198 -2.15 13.95 -20.17
C MET A 198 -2.43 13.14 -21.43
N SER A 199 -2.88 13.81 -22.49
CA SER A 199 -3.01 13.22 -23.82
C SER A 199 -2.05 13.93 -24.77
N TRP A 200 -1.20 13.17 -25.45
CA TRP A 200 -0.24 13.66 -26.43
C TRP A 200 -0.65 13.25 -27.84
N THR A 201 -0.70 14.23 -28.72
CA THR A 201 -0.93 14.04 -30.15
C THR A 201 0.13 14.79 -30.97
N THR A 202 1.42 14.62 -30.67
CA THR A 202 2.52 15.25 -31.45
C THR A 202 3.15 14.27 -32.44
N GLY A 203 3.65 14.77 -33.57
CA GLY A 203 4.34 14.09 -34.68
C GLY A 203 4.48 12.56 -34.62
N GLN A 204 5.32 12.04 -33.71
CA GLN A 204 5.65 10.60 -33.57
C GLN A 204 4.92 9.86 -32.43
N LEU A 205 4.27 10.56 -31.50
CA LEU A 205 3.55 10.00 -30.34
C LEU A 205 2.05 10.26 -30.50
N LYS A 206 1.45 9.75 -31.57
CA LYS A 206 0.01 9.90 -31.80
C LYS A 206 -0.78 9.02 -30.83
N GLY A 207 -1.57 9.63 -29.97
CA GLY A 207 -2.60 8.95 -29.18
C GLY A 207 -2.10 8.28 -27.90
N LYS A 208 -0.99 8.75 -27.32
CA LYS A 208 -0.59 8.29 -25.98
C LYS A 208 -1.34 9.07 -24.92
N ILE A 209 -1.86 8.35 -23.93
CA ILE A 209 -2.48 8.90 -22.73
C ILE A 209 -1.65 8.45 -21.53
N GLY A 210 -1.34 9.38 -20.63
CA GLY A 210 -0.57 9.12 -19.42
C GLY A 210 -1.15 9.85 -18.22
N LEU A 211 -0.63 9.51 -17.04
CA LEU A 211 -0.93 10.21 -15.80
C LEU A 211 0.25 11.12 -15.46
N GLU A 212 -0.03 12.36 -15.11
CA GLU A 212 0.96 13.29 -14.57
C GLU A 212 0.98 13.19 -13.05
N SER A 213 2.19 13.13 -12.47
CA SER A 213 2.39 12.94 -11.04
C SER A 213 2.03 14.21 -10.26
N GLY A 214 0.80 14.28 -9.75
CA GLY A 214 0.39 15.28 -8.76
C GLY A 214 0.67 14.84 -7.32
N SER A 215 0.51 13.54 -7.01
CA SER A 215 0.78 12.95 -5.68
C SER A 215 0.67 11.41 -5.65
N MET A 216 1.11 10.70 -6.70
CA MET A 216 1.28 9.24 -6.62
C MET A 216 2.50 8.93 -5.74
N THR A 217 2.27 8.63 -4.46
CA THR A 217 3.30 8.20 -3.51
C THR A 217 3.66 6.71 -3.61
N SER A 218 3.30 6.02 -4.69
CA SER A 218 3.92 4.74 -5.02
C SER A 218 4.80 4.92 -6.25
N TYR A 219 6.08 4.59 -6.10
CA TYR A 219 6.98 4.35 -7.22
C TYR A 219 6.49 3.08 -7.93
N SER A 220 5.43 3.22 -8.72
CA SER A 220 4.99 2.21 -9.66
C SER A 220 5.41 2.67 -11.04
N THR A 221 6.16 1.83 -11.75
CA THR A 221 6.37 1.98 -13.19
C THR A 221 5.07 1.88 -13.97
N ASP A 222 3.99 1.42 -13.34
CA ASP A 222 2.66 1.36 -13.91
C ASP A 222 1.94 2.69 -13.66
N THR A 223 1.63 3.40 -14.75
CA THR A 223 0.82 4.62 -14.80
C THR A 223 -0.64 4.32 -14.41
N SER A 224 -0.87 4.02 -13.13
CA SER A 224 -2.18 3.63 -12.62
C SER A 224 -2.63 4.47 -11.43
N TRP A 225 -3.91 4.83 -11.42
CA TRP A 225 -4.57 5.53 -10.34
C TRP A 225 -5.33 4.58 -9.43
N ASP A 226 -5.01 4.63 -8.14
CA ASP A 226 -5.59 3.73 -7.13
C ASP A 226 -6.59 4.49 -6.25
N MET A 227 -7.85 4.05 -6.28
CA MET A 227 -8.91 4.47 -5.36
C MET A 227 -9.08 3.42 -4.28
N SER A 228 -8.79 3.77 -3.03
CA SER A 228 -8.89 2.85 -1.90
C SER A 228 -10.17 3.09 -1.11
N PHE A 229 -10.83 2.00 -0.75
CA PHE A 229 -12.10 1.95 -0.04
C PHE A 229 -11.86 1.30 1.31
N VAL A 230 -12.11 2.03 2.39
CA VAL A 230 -12.12 1.49 3.75
C VAL A 230 -13.56 1.35 4.18
N THR A 231 -14.03 0.12 4.37
CA THR A 231 -15.44 -0.16 4.65
C THR A 231 -15.66 -0.91 5.95
N ALA A 232 -16.91 -0.98 6.39
CA ALA A 232 -17.35 -1.89 7.44
C ALA A 232 -16.90 -3.35 7.23
N TYR A 233 -16.71 -3.82 6.00
CA TYR A 233 -16.49 -5.25 5.70
C TYR A 233 -15.04 -5.61 5.39
N GLY A 234 -14.20 -4.59 5.18
CA GLY A 234 -12.81 -4.73 4.77
C GLY A 234 -12.31 -3.50 4.01
N ILE A 235 -11.10 -3.62 3.49
CA ILE A 235 -10.44 -2.60 2.70
C ILE A 235 -10.16 -3.20 1.33
N ASP A 236 -10.38 -2.43 0.28
CA ASP A 236 -10.05 -2.86 -1.08
C ASP A 236 -9.76 -1.65 -1.96
N THR A 237 -9.19 -1.89 -3.14
CA THR A 237 -8.73 -0.83 -4.04
C THR A 237 -9.14 -1.10 -5.48
N ILE A 238 -9.76 -0.10 -6.12
CA ILE A 238 -9.95 -0.09 -7.56
C ILE A 238 -8.76 0.63 -8.20
N ARG A 239 -8.09 -0.05 -9.12
CA ARG A 239 -7.01 0.51 -9.93
C ARG A 239 -7.53 0.88 -11.32
N TYR A 240 -7.20 2.07 -11.80
CA TYR A 240 -7.45 2.51 -13.17
C TYR A 240 -6.14 2.82 -13.90
N SER A 241 -6.00 2.41 -15.16
CA SER A 241 -4.96 2.92 -16.05
C SER A 241 -5.39 4.26 -16.67
N ALA A 242 -4.43 5.02 -17.19
CA ALA A 242 -4.71 6.29 -17.88
C ALA A 242 -5.73 6.15 -19.02
N GLU A 243 -5.65 5.06 -19.79
CA GLU A 243 -6.57 4.75 -20.88
C GLU A 243 -7.99 4.44 -20.38
N GLU A 244 -8.12 3.69 -19.28
CA GLU A 244 -9.42 3.37 -18.69
C GLU A 244 -10.13 4.62 -18.17
N ILE A 245 -9.39 5.57 -17.58
CA ILE A 245 -9.95 6.85 -17.13
C ILE A 245 -10.39 7.69 -18.34
N PHE A 246 -9.53 7.82 -19.36
CA PHE A 246 -9.85 8.59 -20.56
C PHE A 246 -11.08 8.03 -21.30
N ASN A 247 -11.22 6.71 -21.35
CA ASN A 247 -12.36 6.01 -21.93
C ASN A 247 -13.57 5.93 -20.99
N LYS A 248 -13.51 6.60 -19.83
CA LYS A 248 -14.58 6.65 -18.81
C LYS A 248 -15.09 5.28 -18.37
N GLN A 249 -14.19 4.31 -18.23
CA GLN A 249 -14.59 2.95 -17.90
C GLN A 249 -15.10 2.85 -16.45
N GLY A 250 -16.15 2.06 -16.26
CA GLY A 250 -16.65 1.67 -14.96
C GLY A 250 -15.92 0.43 -14.42
N LYS A 251 -15.69 0.38 -13.12
CA LYS A 251 -15.15 -0.80 -12.42
C LYS A 251 -16.02 -1.14 -11.22
N LYS A 252 -15.97 -2.41 -10.82
CA LYS A 252 -16.75 -2.96 -9.72
C LYS A 252 -15.85 -3.75 -8.79
N ILE A 253 -16.07 -3.63 -7.49
CA ILE A 253 -15.35 -4.41 -6.48
C ILE A 253 -16.30 -4.86 -5.38
N ASN A 254 -16.01 -6.02 -4.80
CA ASN A 254 -16.80 -6.59 -3.71
C ASN A 254 -15.96 -6.62 -2.44
N ILE A 255 -16.38 -5.86 -1.45
CA ILE A 255 -15.73 -5.77 -0.14
C ILE A 255 -16.63 -6.53 0.85
N GLY A 256 -16.42 -7.85 0.93
CA GLY A 256 -17.36 -8.74 1.62
C GLY A 256 -18.74 -8.72 0.96
N PRO A 257 -19.84 -8.47 1.70
CA PRO A 257 -21.20 -8.38 1.14
C PRO A 257 -21.50 -7.04 0.47
N LEU A 258 -20.59 -6.06 0.51
CA LEU A 258 -20.76 -4.76 -0.11
C LEU A 258 -20.21 -4.73 -1.52
N GLN A 259 -21.04 -4.38 -2.49
CA GLN A 259 -20.61 -4.08 -3.85
C GLN A 259 -20.40 -2.57 -4.00
N VAL A 260 -19.24 -2.21 -4.55
CA VAL A 260 -18.91 -0.83 -4.92
C VAL A 260 -18.74 -0.77 -6.43
N ASP A 261 -19.62 -0.03 -7.09
CA ASP A 261 -19.51 0.32 -8.51
C ASP A 261 -18.91 1.73 -8.62
N SER A 262 -17.88 1.89 -9.43
CA SER A 262 -17.15 3.15 -9.63
C SER A 262 -17.13 3.50 -11.11
N GLU A 263 -17.63 4.67 -11.47
CA GLU A 263 -17.78 5.14 -12.84
C GLU A 263 -17.17 6.53 -12.99
N ILE A 264 -16.26 6.71 -13.96
CA ILE A 264 -15.74 8.03 -14.30
C ILE A 264 -16.80 8.77 -15.13
N THR A 265 -17.35 9.86 -14.61
CA THR A 265 -18.45 10.56 -15.29
C THR A 265 -17.95 11.71 -16.16
N SER A 266 -17.00 12.50 -15.66
CA SER A 266 -16.47 13.66 -16.36
C SER A 266 -15.06 14.04 -15.92
N PHE A 267 -14.40 14.84 -16.76
CA PHE A 267 -13.17 15.56 -16.50
C PHE A 267 -13.06 16.66 -17.55
N ASN A 268 -12.37 17.76 -17.22
CA ASN A 268 -12.23 18.89 -18.11
C ASN A 268 -10.80 18.97 -18.64
N CYS A 269 -10.64 18.94 -19.97
CA CYS A 269 -9.35 19.01 -20.63
C CYS A 269 -9.04 20.42 -21.15
N ARG A 270 -7.82 20.89 -20.94
CA ARG A 270 -7.29 22.12 -21.55
C ARG A 270 -6.06 21.80 -22.41
N VAL A 271 -5.92 22.47 -23.54
CA VAL A 271 -4.70 22.37 -24.35
C VAL A 271 -3.61 23.17 -23.65
N ILE A 272 -2.50 22.52 -23.31
CA ILE A 272 -1.34 23.15 -22.65
C ILE A 272 -0.17 23.38 -23.62
N TYR A 273 -0.18 22.71 -24.77
CA TYR A 273 0.82 22.90 -25.82
C TYR A 273 0.23 22.63 -27.20
N LYS A 274 0.60 23.47 -28.18
CA LYS A 274 0.31 23.28 -29.61
C LYS A 274 1.61 23.27 -30.39
N GLY A 275 1.90 22.14 -31.03
CA GLY A 275 3.05 21.97 -31.91
C GLY A 275 2.83 22.65 -33.26
N THR A 276 3.93 23.06 -33.89
CA THR A 276 3.93 23.65 -35.23
C THR A 276 3.55 22.65 -36.34
N ASP A 277 3.56 21.36 -36.03
CA ASP A 277 3.14 20.25 -36.87
C ASP A 277 1.63 19.92 -36.76
N GLY A 278 0.87 20.73 -36.00
CA GLY A 278 -0.55 20.50 -35.73
C GLY A 278 -0.80 19.53 -34.57
N GLY A 279 0.24 19.09 -33.85
CA GLY A 279 0.07 18.28 -32.67
C GLY A 279 -0.37 19.06 -31.44
N GLU A 280 -1.07 18.42 -30.51
CA GLU A 280 -1.52 19.07 -29.27
C GLU A 280 -1.15 18.23 -28.04
N THR A 281 -0.98 18.90 -26.90
CA THR A 281 -0.95 18.24 -25.59
C THR A 281 -2.08 18.78 -24.75
N GLN A 282 -2.93 17.89 -24.25
CA GLN A 282 -4.07 18.22 -23.42
C GLN A 282 -3.83 17.71 -21.99
N GLN A 283 -4.17 18.54 -21.01
CA GLN A 283 -4.17 18.19 -19.60
C GLN A 283 -5.61 18.21 -19.11
N CYS A 284 -6.08 17.10 -18.55
CA CYS A 284 -7.41 16.98 -17.95
C CYS A 284 -7.31 16.90 -16.44
N ASP A 285 -8.00 17.82 -15.77
CA ASP A 285 -8.10 17.92 -14.31
C ASP A 285 -9.52 17.59 -13.84
N ASP A 286 -9.72 17.58 -12.53
CA ASP A 286 -11.03 17.46 -11.86
C ASP A 286 -11.82 16.23 -12.32
N ILE A 287 -11.20 15.05 -12.25
CA ILE A 287 -11.88 13.80 -12.59
C ILE A 287 -13.00 13.57 -11.59
N VAL A 288 -14.22 13.42 -12.11
CA VAL A 288 -15.41 13.14 -11.34
C VAL A 288 -15.71 11.66 -11.42
N VAL A 289 -15.84 11.04 -10.25
CA VAL A 289 -16.19 9.62 -10.12
C VAL A 289 -17.51 9.51 -9.39
N LYS A 290 -18.44 8.80 -10.02
CA LYS A 290 -19.69 8.37 -9.42
C LYS A 290 -19.48 7.01 -8.79
N LEU A 291 -19.72 6.94 -7.49
CA LEU A 291 -19.70 5.71 -6.72
C LEU A 291 -21.13 5.30 -6.40
N THR A 292 -21.45 4.04 -6.66
CA THR A 292 -22.70 3.40 -6.26
C THR A 292 -22.37 2.24 -5.34
N LEU A 293 -22.83 2.35 -4.10
CA LEU A 293 -22.69 1.35 -3.05
C LEU A 293 -23.99 0.57 -2.99
N ALA A 294 -23.98 -0.75 -3.19
CA ALA A 294 -25.18 -1.57 -3.19
C ALA A 294 -24.92 -2.94 -2.58
N GLY A 295 -25.93 -3.49 -1.90
CA GLY A 295 -25.80 -4.75 -1.17
C GLY A 295 -24.92 -4.56 0.07
N GLY A 296 -25.31 -5.15 1.19
CA GLY A 296 -24.55 -4.98 2.41
C GLY A 296 -25.35 -5.39 3.61
N ASN A 297 -25.72 -6.68 3.64
CA ASN A 297 -26.23 -7.32 4.84
C ASN A 297 -25.14 -8.26 5.34
N GLY A 298 -24.55 -7.94 6.49
CA GLY A 298 -23.52 -8.80 7.06
C GLY A 298 -22.95 -8.27 8.35
N VAL A 299 -22.06 -9.08 8.94
CA VAL A 299 -21.31 -8.73 10.14
C VAL A 299 -20.32 -7.62 9.79
N ILE A 300 -20.41 -6.50 10.52
CA ILE A 300 -19.45 -5.41 10.43
C ILE A 300 -18.13 -5.86 11.06
N LYS A 301 -17.03 -5.59 10.35
CA LYS A 301 -15.66 -5.65 10.86
C LYS A 301 -15.14 -4.29 11.33
N LEU A 302 -15.50 -3.17 10.73
CA LEU A 302 -15.01 -1.83 11.12
C LEU A 302 -16.15 -0.90 11.55
N VAL A 303 -16.04 -0.24 12.71
CA VAL A 303 -17.11 0.57 13.33
C VAL A 303 -16.79 2.07 13.33
N ASN A 304 -15.52 2.44 13.49
CA ASN A 304 -15.06 3.84 13.45
C ASN A 304 -13.62 3.91 12.96
N TYR A 305 -13.31 4.92 12.14
CA TYR A 305 -11.95 5.27 11.75
C TYR A 305 -11.80 6.79 11.70
N SER A 306 -10.92 7.31 12.56
CA SER A 306 -10.55 8.72 12.56
C SER A 306 -9.05 8.89 12.39
N GLU A 307 -8.70 9.80 11.50
CA GLU A 307 -7.33 10.22 11.23
C GLU A 307 -6.91 11.44 12.05
#